data_AF-A0A3D4TFL1-F1
#
_entry.id   AF-A0A3D4TFL1-F1
#
_cell.length_a   1.000
_cell.length_b   1.000
_cell.length_c   1.000
_cell.angle_alpha   90.00
_cell.angle_beta   90.00
_cell.angle_gamma   90.00
#
_symmetry.space_group_name_H-M   'P 1'
#
loop_
_entity.id
_entity.type
_entity.pdbx_description
1 polymer ?
#
loop_
_entity_poly.entity_id
_entity_poly.type
_entity_poly.pdbx_seq_one_letter_code
_entity_poly.pdbx_strand_id
1 'polypeptide(L)'
;MEAKMIKTRLLLVGLTLILSNLFLGCAKSSIQLSDAEQKIVNKVKAENPNCTCEPYLTKYSKNNEIFYVLQYKGPACTTIPALYDANGNQIINIANPFPDFFKDALMIKQVWSCQ
;
A
#
# COMPACT_ATOMS: atom_id res chain seq x y z
N MET A 1 -59.80 -5.65 3.95
CA MET A 1 -58.51 -5.58 4.70
C MET A 1 -57.30 -5.98 3.85
N GLU A 2 -57.47 -6.70 2.73
CA GLU A 2 -56.36 -7.25 1.93
C GLU A 2 -55.58 -6.22 1.10
N ALA A 3 -56.25 -5.20 0.54
CA ALA A 3 -55.59 -4.18 -0.29
C ALA A 3 -54.55 -3.33 0.46
N LYS A 4 -54.67 -3.22 1.79
CA LYS A 4 -53.73 -2.47 2.64
C LYS A 4 -52.43 -3.26 2.86
N MET A 5 -52.52 -4.58 2.99
CA MET A 5 -51.35 -5.48 3.15
C MET A 5 -50.47 -5.54 1.89
N ILE A 6 -51.08 -5.52 0.70
CA ILE A 6 -50.35 -5.60 -0.57
C ILE A 6 -49.51 -4.33 -0.81
N LYS A 7 -50.08 -3.15 -0.53
CA LYS A 7 -49.35 -1.87 -0.63
C LYS A 7 -48.16 -1.79 0.33
N THR A 8 -48.33 -2.28 1.57
CA THR A 8 -47.25 -2.31 2.56
C THR A 8 -46.11 -3.25 2.15
N ARG A 9 -46.42 -4.41 1.56
CA ARG A 9 -45.40 -5.35 1.05
C ARG A 9 -44.63 -4.80 -0.15
N LEU A 10 -45.31 -4.12 -1.08
CA LEU A 10 -44.67 -3.45 -2.22
C LEU A 10 -43.73 -2.31 -1.79
N LEU A 11 -44.13 -1.52 -0.77
CA LEU A 11 -43.29 -0.47 -0.19
C LEU A 11 -42.03 -1.04 0.48
N LEU A 12 -42.16 -2.14 1.22
CA LEU A 12 -41.02 -2.82 1.87
C LEU A 12 -40.02 -3.38 0.85
N VAL A 13 -40.49 -4.02 -0.22
CA VAL A 13 -39.63 -4.55 -1.30
C VAL A 13 -38.90 -3.42 -2.02
N GLY A 14 -39.60 -2.32 -2.31
CA GLY A 14 -39.00 -1.12 -2.91
C GLY A 14 -37.91 -0.51 -2.03
N LEU A 15 -38.13 -0.43 -0.71
CA LEU A 15 -37.15 0.10 0.24
C LEU A 15 -35.90 -0.78 0.33
N THR A 16 -36.06 -2.11 0.31
CA THR A 16 -34.92 -3.06 0.34
C THR A 16 -34.05 -3.01 -0.91
N LEU A 17 -34.63 -2.76 -2.09
CA LEU A 17 -33.89 -2.64 -3.36
C LEU A 17 -33.08 -1.34 -3.47
N ILE A 18 -33.53 -0.27 -2.79
CA ILE A 18 -32.80 1.01 -2.77
C ILE A 18 -31.61 0.93 -1.80
N LEU A 19 -31.79 0.28 -0.64
CA LEU A 19 -30.74 0.09 0.36
C LEU A 19 -29.59 -0.83 -0.11
N SER A 20 -29.85 -1.81 -0.98
CA SER A 20 -28.83 -2.75 -1.47
C SER A 20 -27.82 -2.13 -2.45
N ASN A 21 -28.14 -0.98 -3.06
CA ASN A 21 -27.26 -0.32 -4.04
C ASN A 21 -26.26 0.68 -3.40
N LEU A 22 -26.37 0.96 -2.10
CA LEU A 22 -25.51 1.91 -1.39
C LEU A 22 -24.13 1.35 -1.00
N PHE A 23 -23.86 0.06 -1.20
CA PHE A 23 -22.62 -0.60 -0.75
C PHE A 23 -21.62 -0.93 -1.88
N LEU A 24 -21.83 -0.49 -3.12
CA LEU A 24 -20.92 -0.80 -4.25
C LEU A 24 -19.76 0.19 -4.43
N GLY A 25 -19.54 1.11 -3.50
CA GLY A 25 -18.39 2.01 -3.52
C GLY A 25 -17.13 1.36 -2.95
N CYS A 26 -16.47 0.47 -3.70
CA CYS A 26 -15.08 0.09 -3.41
C CYS A 26 -14.18 1.31 -3.65
N ALA A 27 -13.96 2.14 -2.63
CA ALA A 27 -12.96 3.18 -2.70
C ALA A 27 -11.58 2.53 -2.81
N LYS A 28 -10.94 2.61 -3.99
CA LYS A 28 -9.52 2.29 -4.13
C LYS A 28 -8.76 3.26 -3.24
N SER A 29 -8.28 2.78 -2.08
CA SER A 29 -7.48 3.56 -1.15
C SER A 29 -6.24 4.08 -1.89
N SER A 30 -6.24 5.36 -2.26
CA SER A 30 -5.06 6.01 -2.82
C SER A 30 -4.16 6.40 -1.65
N ILE A 31 -2.97 5.82 -1.60
CA ILE A 31 -1.95 6.25 -0.65
C ILE A 31 -1.56 7.68 -1.03
N GLN A 32 -1.83 8.65 -0.15
CA GLN A 32 -1.35 10.01 -0.35
C GLN A 32 0.17 10.04 -0.13
N LEU A 33 0.88 10.46 -1.16
CA LEU A 33 2.34 10.58 -1.18
C LEU A 33 2.73 12.07 -1.11
N SER A 34 3.76 12.38 -0.33
CA SER A 34 4.43 13.68 -0.45
C SER A 34 5.30 13.74 -1.72
N ASP A 35 5.74 14.93 -2.11
CA ASP A 35 6.61 15.10 -3.29
C ASP A 35 7.91 14.29 -3.17
N ALA A 36 8.49 14.23 -1.96
CA ALA A 36 9.67 13.43 -1.67
C ALA A 36 9.39 11.92 -1.82
N GLU A 37 8.25 11.46 -1.33
CA GLU A 37 7.82 10.07 -1.47
C GLU A 37 7.59 9.72 -2.95
N GLN A 38 6.94 10.61 -3.70
CA GLN A 38 6.67 10.44 -5.13
C GLN A 38 7.97 10.27 -5.94
N LYS A 39 9.00 11.06 -5.64
CA LYS A 39 10.31 10.98 -6.32
C LYS A 39 10.94 9.59 -6.18
N ILE A 40 10.95 9.04 -4.98
CA ILE A 40 11.58 7.74 -4.69
C ILE A 40 10.73 6.60 -5.26
N VAL A 41 9.41 6.69 -5.13
CA VAL A 41 8.49 5.73 -5.75
C VAL A 41 8.69 5.66 -7.27
N ASN A 42 8.82 6.81 -7.94
CA ASN A 42 9.06 6.85 -9.38
C ASN A 42 10.41 6.23 -9.76
N LYS A 43 11.47 6.48 -8.99
CA LYS A 43 12.77 5.86 -9.17
C LYS A 43 12.70 4.34 -9.05
N VAL A 44 12.14 3.83 -7.95
CA VAL A 44 12.01 2.39 -7.69
C VAL A 44 11.15 1.70 -8.75
N LYS A 45 10.07 2.34 -9.22
CA LYS A 45 9.26 1.84 -10.34
C LYS A 45 10.06 1.71 -11.63
N ALA A 46 10.89 2.70 -11.96
CA ALA A 46 11.74 2.66 -13.15
C ALA A 46 12.81 1.56 -13.06
N GLU A 47 13.32 1.28 -11.86
CA GLU A 47 14.28 0.19 -11.60
C GLU A 47 13.62 -1.20 -11.60
N ASN A 48 12.31 -1.30 -11.35
CA ASN A 48 11.58 -2.56 -11.25
C ASN A 48 10.34 -2.59 -12.17
N PRO A 49 10.50 -2.40 -13.51
CA PRO A 49 9.38 -2.21 -14.42
C PRO A 49 8.48 -3.45 -14.57
N ASN A 50 9.05 -4.64 -14.41
CA ASN A 50 8.33 -5.91 -14.59
C ASN A 50 7.77 -6.47 -13.28
N CYS A 51 8.03 -5.80 -12.16
CA CYS A 51 7.58 -6.24 -10.84
C CYS A 51 7.94 -7.67 -10.45
N THR A 52 9.04 -8.19 -11.00
CA THR A 52 9.60 -9.47 -10.58
C THR A 52 9.78 -9.46 -9.06
N CYS A 53 9.31 -10.52 -8.40
CA CYS A 53 9.40 -10.68 -6.94
C CYS A 53 8.48 -9.79 -6.10
N GLU A 54 7.48 -9.14 -6.71
CA GLU A 54 6.48 -8.31 -6.04
C GLU A 54 7.13 -7.27 -5.11
N PRO A 55 7.96 -6.35 -5.67
CA PRO A 55 8.67 -5.38 -4.87
C PRO A 55 7.70 -4.42 -4.17
N TYR A 56 8.07 -3.98 -2.98
CA TYR A 56 7.35 -2.96 -2.23
C TYR A 56 8.31 -2.04 -1.48
N LEU A 57 7.89 -0.80 -1.30
CA LEU A 57 8.66 0.27 -0.69
C LEU A 57 7.96 0.76 0.57
N THR A 58 8.68 0.75 1.67
CA THR A 58 8.17 1.12 2.99
C THR A 58 9.00 2.24 3.59
N LYS A 59 8.32 3.22 4.19
CA LYS A 59 8.92 4.34 4.89
C LYS A 59 9.14 4.00 6.36
N TYR A 60 10.34 4.26 6.85
CA TYR A 60 10.74 4.07 8.24
C TYR A 60 11.26 5.38 8.85
N SER A 61 11.15 5.51 10.17
CA SER A 61 11.91 6.48 10.96
C SER A 61 12.92 5.75 11.83
N LYS A 62 14.16 6.24 11.87
CA LYS A 62 15.22 5.76 12.78
C LYS A 62 16.06 6.96 13.19
N ASN A 63 16.31 7.13 14.49
CA ASN A 63 17.08 8.27 15.03
C ASN A 63 16.59 9.65 14.53
N ASN A 64 15.28 9.84 14.42
CA ASN A 64 14.63 11.04 13.85
C ASN A 64 14.93 11.31 12.37
N GLU A 65 15.55 10.38 11.66
CA GLU A 65 15.76 10.43 10.21
C GLU A 65 14.75 9.56 9.48
N ILE A 66 14.52 9.87 8.20
CA ILE A 66 13.59 9.14 7.33
C ILE A 66 14.38 8.27 6.37
N PHE A 67 13.95 7.02 6.28
CA PHE A 67 14.51 6.02 5.38
C PHE A 67 13.40 5.35 4.57
N TYR A 68 13.77 4.86 3.38
CA TYR A 68 12.90 4.03 2.56
C TYR A 68 13.57 2.70 2.30
N VAL A 69 12.84 1.60 2.49
CA VAL A 69 13.36 0.26 2.28
C VAL A 69 12.57 -0.43 1.18
N LEU A 70 13.26 -0.84 0.13
CA LEU A 70 12.75 -1.69 -0.94
C LEU A 70 12.90 -3.15 -0.51
N GLN A 71 11.79 -3.88 -0.50
CA GLN A 71 11.69 -5.28 -0.08
C GLN A 71 10.87 -6.09 -1.11
N TYR A 72 10.85 -7.41 -0.96
CA TYR A 72 10.24 -8.34 -1.90
C TYR A 72 9.42 -9.39 -1.14
N LYS A 73 8.25 -9.78 -1.65
CA LYS A 73 7.36 -10.75 -0.96
C LYS A 73 7.71 -12.21 -1.23
N GLY A 74 8.30 -12.50 -2.40
CA GLY A 74 8.47 -13.87 -2.87
C GLY A 74 9.60 -14.63 -2.16
N PRO A 75 9.35 -15.83 -1.57
CA PRO A 75 10.39 -16.64 -0.92
C PRO A 75 11.40 -17.25 -1.90
N ALA A 76 11.07 -17.26 -3.21
CA ALA A 76 11.95 -17.75 -4.27
C ALA A 76 12.88 -16.65 -4.85
N CYS A 77 12.89 -15.47 -4.25
CA CYS A 77 13.62 -14.32 -4.76
C CYS A 77 14.97 -14.17 -4.08
N THR A 78 16.04 -14.31 -4.86
CA THR A 78 17.42 -14.02 -4.43
C THR A 78 17.75 -12.53 -4.46
N THR A 79 16.72 -11.67 -4.43
CA THR A 79 16.86 -10.23 -4.54
C THR A 79 17.30 -9.61 -3.21
N ILE A 80 18.24 -8.68 -3.31
CA ILE A 80 18.79 -7.95 -2.18
C ILE A 80 17.88 -6.74 -1.91
N PRO A 81 17.36 -6.56 -0.67
CA PRO A 81 16.63 -5.36 -0.35
C PRO A 81 17.56 -4.13 -0.39
N ALA A 82 17.00 -2.97 -0.73
CA ALA A 82 17.76 -1.72 -0.87
C ALA A 82 17.29 -0.69 0.16
N LEU A 83 18.24 0.08 0.70
CA LEU A 83 17.98 1.17 1.64
C LEU A 83 18.26 2.51 0.97
N TYR A 84 17.32 3.45 1.10
CA TYR A 84 17.42 4.80 0.57
C TYR A 84 17.26 5.84 1.68
N ASP A 85 18.00 6.95 1.55
CA ASP A 85 17.85 8.13 2.41
C ASP A 85 16.57 8.93 2.07
N ALA A 86 16.32 9.99 2.82
CA ALA A 86 15.18 10.89 2.59
C ALA A 86 15.18 11.58 1.22
N ASN A 87 16.32 11.65 0.53
CA ASN A 87 16.51 12.30 -0.77
C ASN A 87 16.36 11.33 -1.96
N GLY A 88 16.30 10.01 -1.68
CA GLY A 88 16.24 8.94 -2.67
C GLY A 88 17.60 8.40 -3.11
N ASN A 89 18.68 8.78 -2.43
CA ASN A 89 19.99 8.19 -2.66
C ASN A 89 20.01 6.82 -2.01
N GLN A 90 20.48 5.82 -2.75
CA GLN A 90 20.67 4.49 -2.21
C GLN A 90 21.89 4.52 -1.29
N ILE A 91 21.72 4.13 -0.03
CA ILE A 91 22.78 4.17 0.97
C ILE A 91 23.63 2.90 0.87
N ILE A 92 23.02 1.72 0.64
CA ILE A 92 23.73 0.43 0.59
C ILE A 92 23.01 -0.56 -0.35
N ASN A 93 23.78 -1.38 -1.08
CA ASN A 93 23.31 -2.61 -1.73
C ASN A 93 23.58 -3.79 -0.79
N ILE A 94 22.57 -4.21 -0.04
CA ILE A 94 22.76 -4.96 1.20
C ILE A 94 22.67 -6.48 1.01
N ALA A 95 23.77 -7.16 0.72
CA ALA A 95 23.76 -8.64 0.77
C ALA A 95 23.39 -9.18 2.18
N ASN A 96 23.74 -8.45 3.26
CA ASN A 96 23.25 -8.60 4.65
C ASN A 96 23.92 -7.49 5.52
N PRO A 97 23.22 -6.47 6.08
CA PRO A 97 22.70 -6.52 7.44
C PRO A 97 21.42 -5.68 7.65
N PHE A 98 20.25 -6.20 7.27
CA PHE A 98 18.96 -5.62 7.66
C PHE A 98 18.52 -5.86 9.12
N PRO A 99 18.94 -6.93 9.84
CA PRO A 99 18.44 -7.17 11.19
C PRO A 99 18.67 -6.00 12.14
N ASP A 100 19.84 -5.36 12.08
CA ASP A 100 20.18 -4.25 12.97
C ASP A 100 19.49 -2.94 12.59
N PHE A 101 19.14 -2.75 11.31
CA PHE A 101 18.34 -1.60 10.90
C PHE A 101 16.94 -1.66 11.52
N PHE A 102 16.31 -2.83 11.50
CA PHE A 102 14.94 -3.01 11.98
C PHE A 102 14.80 -3.13 13.50
N LYS A 103 15.90 -3.24 14.26
CA LYS A 103 15.86 -3.31 15.74
C LYS A 103 15.26 -2.06 16.37
N ASP A 104 15.54 -0.90 15.79
CA ASP A 104 15.20 0.42 16.32
C ASP A 104 14.49 1.31 15.28
N ALA A 105 14.29 0.83 14.05
CA ALA A 105 13.49 1.54 13.04
C ALA A 105 11.99 1.34 13.29
N LEU A 106 11.24 2.45 13.26
CA LEU A 106 9.77 2.47 13.29
C LEU A 106 9.23 2.46 11.86
N MET A 107 8.42 1.46 11.50
CA MET A 107 7.65 1.49 10.25
C MET A 107 6.57 2.57 10.32
N ILE A 108 6.58 3.52 9.38
CA ILE A 108 5.57 4.59 9.29
C ILE A 108 4.41 4.14 8.40
N LYS A 109 4.71 3.83 7.13
CA LYS A 109 3.72 3.41 6.13
C LYS A 109 4.39 2.72 4.95
N GLN A 110 3.66 1.83 4.27
CA GLN A 110 4.02 1.43 2.91
C GLN A 110 3.69 2.58 1.96
N VAL A 111 4.67 3.01 1.14
CA VAL A 111 4.49 4.10 0.18
C VAL A 111 4.22 3.60 -1.22
N TRP A 112 4.62 2.36 -1.52
CA TRP A 112 4.35 1.74 -2.80
C TRP A 112 4.46 0.23 -2.70
N SER A 113 3.72 -0.47 -3.54
CA SER A 113 3.94 -1.88 -3.86
C SER A 113 3.67 -2.06 -5.34
N CYS A 114 4.32 -3.03 -5.97
CA CYS A 114 3.84 -3.46 -7.26
C CYS A 114 2.40 -3.99 -7.15
N GLN A 115 1.58 -3.62 -8.14
CA GLN A 115 0.22 -4.09 -8.39
C GLN A 115 0.15 -4.63 -9.82
#